data_AF-A0A920K5E3-F1
#
_entry.id   AF-A0A920K5E3-F1
#
_cell.length_a   1.000
_cell.length_b   1.000
_cell.length_c   1.000
_cell.angle_alpha   90.00
_cell.angle_beta   90.00
_cell.angle_gamma   90.00
#
_symmetry.space_group_name_H-M   'P 1'
#
loop_
_entity.id
_entity.type
_entity.pdbx_description
1 polymer ?
#
loop_
_entity_poly.entity_id
_entity_poly.type
_entity_poly.pdbx_seq_one_letter_code
_entity_poly.pdbx_strand_id
1 'polypeptide(L)'
;MNKDKGIYLVIFLLTTVLLAVSKDTLSKRNQNTGIQSYDKFLSNYKYPFEVYTYSFSSQGRDMKMAYMYSDLKTTNGFHYSTTWKKF
;
A
#
# COMPACT_ATOMS: atom_id res chain seq x y z
N MET A 1 47.66 36.75 -15.98
CA MET A 1 46.36 36.12 -16.29
C MET A 1 46.23 34.88 -15.41
N ASN A 2 45.40 34.96 -14.36
CA ASN A 2 45.45 34.03 -13.22
C ASN A 2 44.75 32.71 -13.62
N LYS A 3 45.55 31.69 -13.95
CA LYS A 3 45.11 30.35 -14.40
C LYS A 3 44.09 29.70 -13.44
N ASP A 4 44.18 30.04 -12.15
CA ASP A 4 43.36 29.47 -11.09
C ASP A 4 41.89 29.91 -11.18
N LYS A 5 41.63 31.12 -11.71
CA LYS A 5 40.27 31.67 -11.85
C LYS A 5 39.46 30.95 -12.93
N GLY A 6 40.13 30.37 -13.93
CA GLY A 6 39.49 29.62 -15.01
C GLY A 6 38.94 28.27 -14.55
N ILE A 7 39.62 27.60 -13.63
CA ILE A 7 39.21 26.30 -13.09
C ILE A 7 37.91 26.42 -12.28
N TYR A 8 37.78 27.46 -11.45
CA TYR A 8 36.53 27.70 -10.70
C TYR A 8 35.34 27.99 -11.62
N LEU A 9 35.57 28.72 -12.72
CA LEU A 9 34.52 28.96 -13.72
C LEU A 9 34.06 27.69 -14.40
N VAL A 10 34.98 26.78 -14.74
CA VAL A 10 34.65 25.49 -15.35
C VAL A 10 33.91 24.58 -14.38
N ILE A 11 34.31 24.53 -13.11
CA ILE A 11 33.62 23.75 -12.07
C ILE A 11 32.21 24.31 -11.83
N PHE A 12 32.05 25.64 -11.79
CA PHE A 12 30.75 26.29 -11.64
C PHE A 12 29.81 26.06 -12.85
N LEU A 13 30.37 26.04 -14.06
CA LEU A 13 29.62 25.68 -15.27
C LEU A 13 29.20 24.20 -15.28
N LEU A 14 30.07 23.30 -14.80
CA LEU A 14 29.78 21.88 -14.76
C LEU A 14 28.68 21.52 -13.74
N THR A 15 28.66 22.20 -12.58
CA THR A 15 27.60 21.96 -11.58
C THR A 15 26.23 22.45 -12.04
N THR A 16 26.15 23.59 -12.71
CA THR A 16 24.87 24.14 -13.20
C THR A 16 24.23 23.28 -14.29
N VAL A 17 25.02 22.63 -15.15
CA VAL A 17 24.52 21.70 -16.18
C VAL A 17 23.94 20.42 -15.56
N LEU A 18 24.51 19.92 -14.46
CA LEU A 18 24.05 18.68 -13.82
C LEU A 18 22.68 18.84 -13.13
N LEU A 19 22.36 20.03 -12.60
CA LEU A 19 21.06 20.30 -11.97
C LEU A 19 19.90 20.48 -12.97
N ALA A 20 20.19 20.76 -14.25
CA ALA A 20 19.15 21.05 -15.25
C ALA A 20 18.52 19.80 -15.90
N VAL A 21 19.07 18.61 -15.64
CA VAL A 21 18.67 17.35 -16.31
C VAL A 21 17.55 16.60 -15.59
N SER A 22 17.17 16.99 -14.38
CA SER A 22 16.04 16.38 -13.66
C SER A 22 14.70 16.95 -14.13
N LYS A 23 14.35 16.76 -15.41
CA LYS A 23 12.96 16.85 -15.86
C LYS A 23 12.37 15.46 -15.76
N ASP A 24 11.78 15.16 -14.61
CA ASP A 24 11.00 13.95 -14.42
C ASP A 24 9.95 13.87 -15.52
N THR A 25 10.01 12.80 -16.31
CA THR A 25 8.93 12.45 -17.22
C THR A 25 7.75 12.03 -16.36
N LEU A 26 6.90 12.99 -16.01
CA LEU A 26 5.59 12.73 -15.43
C LEU A 26 4.80 11.93 -16.46
N SER A 27 4.86 10.60 -16.32
CA SER A 27 3.99 9.67 -17.03
C SER A 27 2.56 10.13 -16.80
N LYS A 28 1.93 10.70 -17.83
CA LYS A 28 0.53 11.09 -17.83
C LYS A 28 -0.30 9.81 -17.87
N ARG A 29 -0.31 9.08 -16.75
CA ARG A 29 -1.33 8.09 -16.45
C ARG A 29 -2.65 8.87 -16.46
N ASN A 30 -3.56 8.53 -17.36
CA ASN A 30 -4.95 8.98 -17.32
C ASN A 30 -5.49 8.66 -15.93
N GLN A 31 -5.45 9.64 -15.04
CA GLN A 31 -6.13 9.60 -13.77
C GLN A 31 -7.59 9.79 -14.14
N ASN A 32 -8.36 8.71 -14.17
CA ASN A 32 -9.78 8.82 -13.87
C ASN A 32 -9.84 9.38 -12.45
N THR A 33 -9.93 10.71 -12.33
CA THR A 33 -9.91 11.46 -11.06
C THR A 33 -11.25 11.39 -10.34
N GLY A 34 -11.93 10.24 -10.41
CA GLY A 34 -12.77 9.82 -9.31
C GLY A 34 -11.86 9.21 -8.26
N ILE A 35 -11.22 10.02 -7.42
CA ILE A 35 -10.42 9.51 -6.29
C ILE A 35 -11.40 8.72 -5.42
N GLN A 36 -11.37 7.39 -5.55
CA GLN A 36 -12.19 6.53 -4.73
C GLN A 36 -11.63 6.57 -3.31
N SER A 37 -12.27 7.39 -2.47
CA SER A 37 -11.96 7.48 -1.05
C SER A 37 -12.73 6.39 -0.32
N TYR A 38 -12.07 5.77 0.66
CA TYR A 38 -12.67 4.77 1.52
C TYR A 38 -12.76 5.31 2.95
N ASP A 39 -13.80 4.89 3.65
CA ASP A 39 -13.92 5.13 5.08
C ASP A 39 -13.01 4.20 5.88
N LYS A 40 -12.89 4.46 7.18
CA LYS A 40 -12.02 3.71 8.10
C LYS A 40 -12.31 2.20 8.12
N PHE A 41 -13.55 1.80 7.81
CA PHE A 41 -14.00 0.41 7.87
C PHE A 41 -14.15 -0.24 6.49
N LEU A 42 -13.74 0.46 5.41
CA LEU A 42 -13.89 -0.03 4.04
C LEU A 42 -15.34 -0.46 3.72
N SER A 43 -16.32 0.23 4.28
CA SER A 43 -17.75 -0.11 4.22
C SER A 43 -18.30 -0.19 2.80
N ASN A 44 -17.69 0.55 1.87
CA ASN A 44 -18.07 0.59 0.45
C ASN A 44 -17.13 -0.23 -0.46
N TYR A 45 -16.15 -0.93 0.12
CA TYR A 45 -15.28 -1.81 -0.65
C TYR A 45 -15.93 -3.19 -0.81
N LYS A 46 -16.10 -3.63 -2.06
CA LYS A 46 -16.70 -4.93 -2.34
C LYS A 46 -15.66 -6.04 -2.30
N TYR A 47 -15.76 -6.92 -1.30
CA TYR A 47 -14.93 -8.10 -1.19
C TYR A 47 -15.38 -9.22 -2.14
N PRO A 48 -14.46 -10.08 -2.60
CA PRO A 48 -14.77 -11.20 -3.49
C PRO A 48 -15.45 -12.38 -2.78
N PHE A 49 -15.56 -12.34 -1.44
CA PHE A 49 -16.23 -13.35 -0.62
C PHE A 49 -17.11 -12.65 0.43
N GLU A 50 -18.03 -13.41 1.04
CA GLU A 50 -18.85 -12.91 2.13
C GLU A 50 -17.97 -12.55 3.34
N VAL A 51 -18.17 -11.36 3.89
CA VAL A 51 -17.45 -10.85 5.06
C VAL A 51 -18.37 -10.89 6.26
N TYR A 52 -17.93 -11.59 7.30
CA TYR A 52 -18.60 -11.66 8.58
C TYR A 52 -17.93 -10.72 9.59
N THR A 53 -18.65 -10.37 10.65
CA THR A 53 -18.09 -9.54 11.72
C THR A 53 -18.28 -10.20 13.08
N TYR A 54 -17.22 -10.20 13.87
CA TYR A 54 -17.24 -10.63 15.26
C TYR A 54 -17.01 -9.44 16.17
N SER A 55 -17.92 -9.24 17.13
CA SER A 55 -17.84 -8.16 18.12
C SER A 55 -17.33 -8.71 19.45
N PHE A 56 -16.35 -8.04 20.05
CA PHE A 56 -15.76 -8.44 21.33
C PHE A 56 -15.21 -7.24 22.07
N SER A 57 -14.97 -7.37 23.37
CA SER A 57 -14.33 -6.34 24.17
C SER A 57 -12.89 -6.72 24.48
N SER A 58 -11.96 -5.76 24.38
CA SER A 58 -10.55 -5.94 24.71
C SER A 58 -9.96 -4.64 25.23
N GLN A 59 -9.17 -4.71 26.30
CA GLN A 59 -8.53 -3.55 26.94
C GLN A 59 -9.53 -2.42 27.30
N GLY A 60 -10.74 -2.79 27.72
CA GLY A 60 -11.80 -1.84 28.06
C GLY A 60 -12.43 -1.13 26.87
N ARG A 61 -12.25 -1.64 25.64
CA ARG A 61 -12.84 -1.10 24.42
C ARG A 61 -13.59 -2.16 23.65
N ASP A 62 -14.73 -1.77 23.09
CA ASP A 62 -15.50 -2.61 22.18
C ASP A 62 -14.89 -2.54 20.78
N MET A 63 -14.63 -3.71 20.22
CA MET A 63 -13.93 -3.90 18.95
C MET A 63 -14.76 -4.79 18.02
N LYS A 64 -14.50 -4.66 16.71
CA LYS A 64 -15.06 -5.51 15.67
C LYS A 64 -13.95 -6.02 14.77
N MET A 65 -13.99 -7.30 14.46
CA MET A 65 -13.07 -7.93 13.51
C MET A 65 -13.87 -8.47 12.32
N ALA A 66 -13.47 -8.04 11.12
CA ALA A 66 -13.99 -8.58 9.87
C ALA A 66 -13.21 -9.84 9.50
N TYR A 67 -13.91 -10.90 9.10
CA TYR A 67 -13.29 -12.15 8.65
C TYR A 67 -14.04 -12.75 7.46
N MET A 68 -13.30 -13.45 6.61
CA MET A 68 -13.86 -14.29 5.55
C MET A 68 -13.67 -15.75 5.96
N TYR A 69 -14.69 -16.56 5.79
CA TYR A 69 -14.62 -17.99 6.02
C TYR A 69 -14.86 -18.70 4.70
N SER A 70 -13.91 -19.56 4.32
CA SER A 70 -14.06 -20.46 3.18
C SER A 70 -14.24 -21.86 3.74
N ASP A 71 -15.42 -22.44 3.52
CA ASP A 71 -15.61 -23.87 3.67
C ASP A 71 -14.74 -24.54 2.63
N LEU A 72 -13.60 -25.09 3.05
CA LEU A 72 -12.87 -26.09 2.27
C LEU A 72 -13.80 -27.30 2.17
N LYS A 73 -14.72 -27.28 1.19
CA LYS A 73 -15.39 -28.52 0.78
C LYS A 73 -14.26 -29.46 0.42
N THR A 74 -14.13 -30.52 1.21
CA THR A 74 -13.13 -31.56 1.07
C THR A 74 -13.12 -32.03 -0.38
N THR A 75 -12.21 -31.49 -1.18
CA THR A 75 -11.87 -32.08 -2.47
C THR A 75 -11.08 -33.32 -2.11
N ASN A 76 -11.76 -34.46 -2.13
CA ASN A 76 -11.25 -35.84 -1.98
C ASN A 76 -9.74 -35.94 -1.69
N GLY A 77 -9.36 -36.04 -0.41
CA GLY A 77 -8.03 -36.57 -0.06
C GLY A 77 -7.32 -36.01 1.17
N PHE A 78 -7.66 -34.81 1.67
CA PHE A 78 -6.92 -34.25 2.81
C PHE A 78 -7.87 -33.76 3.91
N HIS A 79 -8.05 -34.61 4.93
CA HIS A 79 -8.70 -34.25 6.18
C HIS A 79 -7.77 -33.36 7.01
N TYR A 80 -8.02 -32.06 7.03
CA TYR A 80 -7.46 -31.19 8.06
C TYR A 80 -8.37 -31.27 9.30
N SER A 81 -7.93 -32.01 10.32
CA SER A 81 -8.59 -32.04 11.63
C SER A 81 -8.25 -30.77 12.39
N THR A 82 -9.13 -29.76 12.37
CA THR A 82 -9.03 -28.60 13.26
C THR A 82 -9.80 -28.87 14.55
N THR A 83 -9.18 -29.59 15.49
CA THR A 83 -9.70 -29.74 16.85
C THR A 83 -9.36 -28.47 17.66
N TRP A 84 -10.34 -27.60 17.85
CA TRP A 84 -10.21 -26.47 18.78
C TRP A 84 -10.25 -27.00 20.21
N LYS A 85 -9.13 -26.89 20.93
CA LYS A 85 -9.08 -27.13 22.37
C LYS A 85 -9.76 -25.95 23.07
N LYS A 86 -10.88 -26.20 23.73
CA LYS A 86 -11.49 -25.22 24.65
C LYS A 86 -10.51 -24.95 25.79
N PHE A 87 -10.11 -23.69 25.95
CA PHE A 87 -9.40 -23.21 27.14
C PHE A 87 -10.43 -22.83 28.21
#